data_AF-A0A1S2NUB9-F1
#
_entry.id   AF-A0A1S2NUB9-F1
#
_cell.length_a   1.000
_cell.length_b   1.000
_cell.length_c   1.000
_cell.angle_alpha   90.00
_cell.angle_beta   90.00
_cell.angle_gamma   90.00
#
_symmetry.space_group_name_H-M   'P 1'
#
loop_
_entity.id
_entity.type
_entity.pdbx_description
1 polymer ?
#
loop_
_entity_poly.entity_id
_entity_poly.type
_entity_poly.pdbx_seq_one_letter_code
_entity_poly.pdbx_strand_id
1 'polypeptide(L)'
;MVEKRLKAASSGERGVFAAGVAERLMSWHEALPADEQAPFTVSLRPLLNSVWEGVLGDPTAFSAVKRGVAEYMLSEYCHNDGQDGPDDADESAAAAALYAAHAYLFGCQEFAVWTSSRAVEAIDHRLQYLAEEEGDEDLPDPDEALAAELQRQLRDLDLIARYSAELRHSGLGLAVDTSSRLRVELRAPLSSQPLGVGCG
;
A
#
# COMPACT_ATOMS: atom_id res chain seq x y z
N MET A 1 -1.31 -14.36 10.87
CA MET A 1 0.12 -14.74 10.64
C MET A 1 0.95 -13.54 10.16
N VAL A 2 0.45 -12.78 9.17
CA VAL A 2 1.05 -11.54 8.67
C VAL A 2 1.33 -10.52 9.79
N GLU A 3 0.32 -10.20 10.60
CA GLU A 3 0.47 -9.25 11.73
C GLU A 3 1.63 -9.61 12.67
N LYS A 4 1.76 -10.89 13.05
CA LYS A 4 2.85 -11.35 13.91
C LYS A 4 4.23 -11.12 13.26
N ARG A 5 4.35 -11.30 11.94
CA ARG A 5 5.60 -11.02 11.21
C ARG A 5 5.89 -9.52 11.12
N LEU A 6 4.87 -8.69 10.87
CA LEU A 6 5.02 -7.23 10.83
C LEU A 6 5.48 -6.67 12.18
N LYS A 7 4.94 -7.18 13.29
CA LYS A 7 5.37 -6.82 14.65
C LYS A 7 6.83 -7.19 14.93
N ALA A 8 7.34 -8.25 14.30
CA ALA A 8 8.73 -8.70 14.46
C ALA A 8 9.72 -8.02 13.50
N ALA A 9 9.25 -7.48 12.38
CA ALA A 9 10.07 -6.82 11.38
C ALA A 9 10.70 -5.51 11.90
N SER A 10 11.73 -4.98 11.25
CA SER A 10 12.23 -3.63 11.50
C SER A 10 11.32 -2.56 10.90
N SER A 11 11.52 -1.29 11.29
CA SER A 11 10.76 -0.17 10.72
C SER A 11 10.95 -0.02 9.21
N GLY A 12 12.17 -0.23 8.69
CA GLY A 12 12.43 -0.19 7.26
C GLY A 12 11.71 -1.31 6.50
N GLU A 13 11.73 -2.54 7.02
CA GLU A 13 10.99 -3.66 6.43
C GLU A 13 9.47 -3.40 6.42
N ARG A 14 8.92 -2.86 7.51
CA ARG A 14 7.51 -2.46 7.59
C ARG A 14 7.16 -1.36 6.60
N GLY A 15 8.03 -0.36 6.44
CA GLY A 15 7.84 0.73 5.48
C GLY A 15 7.79 0.22 4.04
N VAL A 16 8.72 -0.67 3.66
CA VAL A 16 8.71 -1.31 2.33
C VAL A 16 7.45 -2.16 2.13
N PHE A 17 7.06 -2.95 3.12
CA PHE A 17 5.83 -3.74 3.05
C PHE A 17 4.60 -2.85 2.82
N ALA A 18 4.45 -1.79 3.62
CA ALA A 18 3.31 -0.89 3.51
C ALA A 18 3.28 -0.17 2.15
N ALA A 19 4.43 0.31 1.67
CA ALA A 19 4.55 0.91 0.33
C ALA A 19 4.19 -0.10 -0.78
N GLY A 20 4.64 -1.34 -0.66
CA GLY A 20 4.30 -2.44 -1.57
C GLY A 20 2.80 -2.68 -1.70
N VAL A 21 2.12 -2.80 -0.57
CA VAL A 21 0.67 -3.00 -0.53
C VAL A 21 -0.07 -1.78 -1.09
N ALA A 22 0.26 -0.57 -0.62
CA ALA A 22 -0.38 0.66 -1.09
C ALA A 22 -0.22 0.87 -2.60
N GLU A 23 0.95 0.53 -3.16
CA GLU A 23 1.22 0.63 -4.59
C GLU A 23 0.33 -0.30 -5.42
N ARG A 24 0.11 -1.53 -4.98
CA ARG A 24 -0.81 -2.44 -5.67
C ARG A 24 -2.24 -1.93 -5.68
N LEU A 25 -2.72 -1.47 -4.53
CA LEU A 25 -4.07 -0.93 -4.40
C LEU A 25 -4.24 0.33 -5.25
N MET A 26 -3.26 1.23 -5.22
CA MET A 26 -3.27 2.42 -6.08
C MET A 26 -3.26 2.04 -7.56
N SER A 27 -2.44 1.07 -7.97
CA SER A 27 -2.42 0.61 -9.37
C SER A 27 -3.71 -0.10 -9.79
N TRP A 28 -4.43 -0.75 -8.87
CA TRP A 28 -5.78 -1.26 -9.16
C TRP A 28 -6.77 -0.11 -9.36
N HIS A 29 -6.76 0.86 -8.46
CA HIS A 29 -7.63 2.03 -8.54
C HIS A 29 -7.41 2.83 -9.83
N GLU A 30 -6.16 3.06 -10.21
CA GLU A 30 -5.82 3.77 -11.46
C GLU A 30 -6.17 2.99 -12.73
N ALA A 31 -6.43 1.68 -12.63
CA ALA A 31 -6.86 0.85 -13.75
C ALA A 31 -8.39 0.88 -13.97
N LEU A 32 -9.16 1.45 -13.03
CA LEU A 32 -10.60 1.66 -13.18
C LEU A 32 -10.91 2.65 -14.31
N PRO A 33 -12.12 2.61 -14.88
CA PRO A 33 -12.63 3.67 -15.74
C PRO A 33 -12.49 5.06 -15.09
N ALA A 34 -12.21 6.08 -15.91
CA ALA A 34 -11.87 7.41 -15.39
C ALA A 34 -12.99 8.07 -14.57
N ASP A 35 -14.25 7.69 -14.81
CA ASP A 35 -15.44 8.10 -14.08
C ASP A 35 -15.67 7.36 -12.76
N GLU A 36 -14.97 6.24 -12.56
CA GLU A 36 -14.98 5.46 -11.31
C GLU A 36 -13.75 5.78 -10.42
N GLN A 37 -12.75 6.48 -10.96
CA GLN A 37 -11.58 6.88 -10.20
C GLN A 37 -11.91 8.03 -9.24
N ALA A 38 -11.88 7.74 -7.94
CA ALA A 38 -11.86 8.76 -6.88
C ALA A 38 -10.70 9.76 -7.10
N PRO A 39 -10.98 11.06 -7.36
CA PRO A 39 -9.94 12.04 -7.69
C PRO A 39 -8.91 12.23 -6.57
N PHE A 40 -9.34 12.16 -5.31
CA PHE A 40 -8.45 12.26 -4.16
C PHE A 40 -7.45 11.10 -4.11
N THR A 41 -7.92 9.87 -4.29
CA THR A 41 -7.06 8.68 -4.32
C THR A 41 -5.95 8.83 -5.35
N VAL A 42 -6.29 9.20 -6.59
CA VAL A 42 -5.30 9.42 -7.66
C VAL A 42 -4.33 10.56 -7.32
N SER A 43 -4.80 11.60 -6.64
CA SER A 43 -3.96 12.73 -6.21
C SER A 43 -2.85 12.34 -5.22
N LEU A 44 -2.97 11.18 -4.54
CA LEU A 44 -1.96 10.67 -3.60
C LEU A 44 -0.78 9.95 -4.28
N ARG A 45 -0.83 9.72 -5.60
CA ARG A 45 0.27 9.07 -6.34
C ARG A 45 1.64 9.72 -6.11
N PRO A 46 1.81 11.07 -6.13
CA PRO A 46 3.09 11.70 -5.83
C PRO A 46 3.58 11.47 -4.40
N LEU A 47 2.67 11.41 -3.42
CA LEU A 47 3.00 11.08 -2.04
C LEU A 47 3.53 9.64 -1.96
N LEU A 48 2.83 8.68 -2.57
CA LEU A 48 3.24 7.27 -2.57
C LEU A 48 4.58 7.06 -3.28
N ASN A 49 4.84 7.77 -4.38
CA ASN A 49 6.15 7.79 -5.02
C ASN A 49 7.25 8.26 -4.05
N SER A 50 6.99 9.34 -3.29
CA SER A 50 7.93 9.83 -2.29
C SER A 50 8.14 8.83 -1.15
N VAL A 51 7.10 8.12 -0.73
CA VAL A 51 7.22 7.05 0.27
C VAL A 51 8.15 5.95 -0.23
N TRP A 52 8.00 5.51 -1.49
CA TRP A 52 8.92 4.54 -2.09
C TRP A 52 10.38 4.99 -2.06
N GLU A 53 10.65 6.23 -2.45
CA GLU A 53 12.02 6.77 -2.39
C GLU A 53 12.54 6.76 -0.95
N GLY A 54 11.73 7.19 0.02
CA GLY A 54 12.10 7.23 1.42
C GLY A 54 12.38 5.86 2.04
N VAL A 55 11.49 4.88 1.84
CA VAL A 55 11.64 3.53 2.43
C VAL A 55 12.84 2.78 1.85
N LEU A 56 13.24 3.12 0.61
CA LEU A 56 14.42 2.62 -0.08
C LEU A 56 15.67 3.49 0.11
N GLY A 57 15.63 4.39 1.10
CA GLY A 57 16.81 5.06 1.63
C GLY A 57 17.21 6.35 0.91
N ASP A 58 16.31 6.98 0.15
CA ASP A 58 16.52 8.37 -0.29
C ASP A 58 16.19 9.34 0.88
N PRO A 59 17.20 10.00 1.46
CA PRO A 59 16.97 10.91 2.59
C PRO A 59 16.23 12.19 2.18
N THR A 60 16.18 12.53 0.89
CA THR A 60 15.50 13.75 0.40
C THR A 60 13.99 13.61 0.41
N ALA A 61 13.48 12.37 0.39
CA ALA A 61 12.06 12.05 0.39
C ALA A 61 11.33 12.48 1.66
N PHE A 62 12.02 12.58 2.81
CA PHE A 62 11.39 12.84 4.10
C PHE A 62 10.57 14.14 4.12
N SER A 63 11.10 15.21 3.52
CA SER A 63 10.40 16.50 3.44
C SER A 63 9.19 16.44 2.50
N ALA A 64 9.28 15.67 1.43
CA ALA A 64 8.18 15.49 0.48
C ALA A 64 7.03 14.69 1.11
N VAL A 65 7.34 13.57 1.78
CA VAL A 65 6.32 12.75 2.46
C VAL A 65 5.63 13.55 3.57
N LYS A 66 6.40 14.28 4.38
CA LYS A 66 5.84 15.12 5.45
C LYS A 66 4.91 16.20 4.89
N ARG A 67 5.28 16.81 3.76
CA ARG A 67 4.42 17.81 3.10
C ARG A 67 3.12 17.19 2.61
N GLY A 68 3.17 16.05 1.90
CA GLY A 68 1.95 15.40 1.39
C GLY A 68 1.01 14.96 2.51
N VAL A 69 1.54 14.45 3.64
CA VAL A 69 0.72 14.16 4.82
C VAL A 69 0.11 15.44 5.42
N ALA A 70 0.87 16.53 5.50
CA ALA A 70 0.34 17.80 5.99
C ALA A 70 -0.74 18.38 5.06
N GLU A 71 -0.58 18.26 3.74
CA GLU A 71 -1.59 18.65 2.76
C GLU A 71 -2.89 17.86 2.94
N TYR A 72 -2.80 16.54 3.13
CA TYR A 72 -3.96 15.72 3.48
C TYR A 72 -4.61 16.20 4.79
N MET A 73 -3.85 16.37 5.85
CA MET A 73 -4.38 16.79 7.17
C MET A 73 -5.07 18.15 7.15
N LEU A 74 -4.75 19.01 6.18
CA LEU A 74 -5.35 20.34 5.99
C LEU A 74 -6.46 20.36 4.93
N SER A 75 -6.69 19.23 4.25
CA SER A 75 -7.71 19.09 3.21
C SER A 75 -9.07 18.74 3.79
N GLU A 76 -10.12 18.88 2.98
CA GLU A 76 -11.49 18.47 3.31
C GLU A 76 -11.64 16.95 3.51
N TYR A 77 -10.70 16.17 3.00
CA TYR A 77 -10.67 14.71 3.14
C TYR A 77 -10.20 14.24 4.53
N CYS A 78 -9.57 15.12 5.32
CA CYS A 78 -9.22 14.84 6.71
C CYS A 78 -10.25 15.47 7.66
N HIS A 79 -11.50 15.01 7.58
CA HIS A 79 -12.60 15.54 8.38
C HIS A 79 -12.79 14.80 9.71
N ASN A 80 -13.28 15.54 10.71
CA ASN A 80 -13.79 14.99 11.97
C ASN A 80 -15.33 14.84 11.95
N ASP A 81 -15.96 15.13 10.81
CA ASP A 81 -17.41 15.28 10.67
C ASP A 81 -18.18 13.93 10.58
N GLY A 82 -17.55 12.82 10.99
CA GLY A 82 -18.16 11.49 10.95
C GLY A 82 -18.28 10.94 9.52
N GLN A 83 -19.33 10.17 9.26
CA GLN A 83 -19.58 9.48 7.97
C GLN A 83 -20.09 10.42 6.85
N ASP A 84 -20.25 11.72 7.11
CA ASP A 84 -20.85 12.68 6.17
C ASP A 84 -19.81 13.49 5.34
N GLY A 85 -18.52 13.18 5.48
CA GLY A 85 -17.47 13.80 4.65
C GLY A 85 -17.26 13.07 3.32
N PRO A 86 -16.42 13.62 2.41
CA PRO A 86 -16.13 12.98 1.14
C PRO A 86 -15.46 11.60 1.35
N ASP A 87 -16.17 10.55 0.92
CA ASP A 87 -15.90 9.13 1.20
C ASP A 87 -14.55 8.63 0.61
N ASP A 88 -13.96 9.40 -0.30
CA ASP A 88 -12.75 9.04 -1.04
C ASP A 88 -11.51 8.76 -0.15
N ALA A 89 -11.50 9.22 1.11
CA ALA A 89 -10.36 9.01 2.00
C ALA A 89 -10.35 7.62 2.67
N ASP A 90 -11.51 6.98 2.83
CA ASP A 90 -11.61 5.60 3.34
C ASP A 90 -11.42 4.56 2.24
N GLU A 91 -11.43 5.00 0.97
CA GLU A 91 -11.09 4.15 -0.16
C GLU A 91 -9.75 3.43 0.08
N SER A 92 -9.74 2.12 -0.16
CA SER A 92 -8.68 1.23 0.32
C SER A 92 -7.29 1.66 -0.17
N ALA A 93 -7.19 2.15 -1.42
CA ALA A 93 -5.95 2.67 -1.99
C ALA A 93 -5.49 3.97 -1.32
N ALA A 94 -6.40 4.91 -1.04
CA ALA A 94 -6.08 6.17 -0.39
C ALA A 94 -5.62 5.95 1.06
N ALA A 95 -6.40 5.18 1.82
CA ALA A 95 -6.09 4.84 3.20
C ALA A 95 -4.75 4.09 3.31
N ALA A 96 -4.49 3.12 2.42
CA ALA A 96 -3.21 2.42 2.38
C ALA A 96 -2.03 3.33 2.06
N ALA A 97 -2.16 4.28 1.13
CA ALA A 97 -1.11 5.24 0.81
C ALA A 97 -0.79 6.15 2.01
N LEU A 98 -1.81 6.63 2.72
CA LEU A 98 -1.66 7.44 3.92
C LEU A 98 -1.03 6.63 5.07
N TYR A 99 -1.45 5.38 5.29
CA TYR A 99 -0.82 4.52 6.29
C TYR A 99 0.62 4.17 5.93
N ALA A 100 0.96 3.94 4.66
CA ALA A 100 2.35 3.75 4.23
C ALA A 100 3.21 4.99 4.50
N ALA A 101 2.68 6.19 4.26
CA ALA A 101 3.36 7.44 4.60
C ALA A 101 3.60 7.56 6.11
N HIS A 102 2.60 7.25 6.93
CA HIS A 102 2.73 7.26 8.39
C HIS A 102 3.70 6.18 8.91
N ALA A 103 3.70 4.98 8.31
CA ALA A 103 4.66 3.93 8.63
C ALA A 103 6.10 4.39 8.38
N TYR A 104 6.34 5.10 7.28
CA TYR A 104 7.63 5.70 6.98
C TYR A 104 8.01 6.83 7.96
N LEU A 105 7.10 7.76 8.24
CA LEU A 105 7.40 8.92 9.09
C LEU A 105 7.61 8.55 10.56
N PHE A 106 6.83 7.60 11.09
CA PHE A 106 6.79 7.30 12.52
C PHE A 106 7.43 5.97 12.90
N GLY A 107 7.63 5.05 11.94
CA GLY A 107 8.20 3.72 12.19
C GLY A 107 7.31 2.79 13.02
N CYS A 108 6.08 3.21 13.35
CA CYS A 108 5.12 2.44 14.14
C CYS A 108 4.63 1.21 13.36
N GLN A 109 4.42 0.11 14.08
CA GLN A 109 4.02 -1.15 13.47
C GLN A 109 2.54 -1.15 13.04
N GLU A 110 1.72 -0.38 13.74
CA GLU A 110 0.27 -0.29 13.57
C GLU A 110 -0.08 0.13 12.16
N PHE A 111 0.63 1.10 11.59
CA PHE A 111 0.38 1.55 10.22
C PHE A 111 0.64 0.49 9.16
N ALA A 112 1.67 -0.36 9.34
CA ALA A 112 1.90 -1.47 8.42
C ALA A 112 0.83 -2.56 8.57
N VAL A 113 0.32 -2.78 9.78
CA VAL A 113 -0.80 -3.70 10.04
C VAL A 113 -2.10 -3.16 9.43
N TRP A 114 -2.41 -1.88 9.60
CA TRP A 114 -3.58 -1.26 8.99
C TRP A 114 -3.50 -1.24 7.47
N THR A 115 -2.31 -1.01 6.90
CA THR A 115 -2.09 -1.14 5.45
C THR A 115 -2.39 -2.57 4.96
N SER A 116 -1.96 -3.59 5.73
CA SER A 116 -2.29 -5.00 5.46
C SER A 116 -3.80 -5.27 5.49
N SER A 117 -4.52 -4.67 6.45
CA SER A 117 -5.98 -4.77 6.55
C SER A 117 -6.69 -4.13 5.36
N ARG A 118 -6.26 -2.95 4.89
CA ARG A 118 -6.85 -2.29 3.70
C ARG A 118 -6.79 -3.18 2.45
N ALA A 119 -5.73 -3.97 2.29
CA ALA A 119 -5.65 -4.90 1.17
C ALA A 119 -6.64 -6.07 1.29
N VAL A 120 -6.96 -6.50 2.51
CA VAL A 120 -7.98 -7.53 2.75
C VAL A 120 -9.38 -6.97 2.49
N GLU A 121 -9.67 -5.77 2.97
CA GLU A 121 -10.94 -5.09 2.74
C GLU A 121 -11.17 -4.77 1.25
N ALA A 122 -10.11 -4.41 0.51
CA ALA A 122 -10.18 -4.22 -0.93
C ALA A 122 -10.60 -5.48 -1.70
N ILE A 123 -10.26 -6.69 -1.20
CA ILE A 123 -10.76 -7.94 -1.79
C ILE A 123 -12.25 -8.08 -1.57
N ASP A 124 -12.74 -7.77 -0.37
CA ASP A 124 -14.17 -7.84 -0.04
C ASP A 124 -14.97 -6.86 -0.91
N HIS A 125 -14.53 -5.61 -1.00
CA HIS A 125 -15.14 -4.60 -1.87
C HIS A 125 -15.13 -5.02 -3.35
N ARG A 126 -14.04 -5.65 -3.83
CA ARG A 126 -13.95 -6.12 -5.22
C ARG A 126 -14.94 -7.25 -5.49
N LEU A 127 -15.09 -8.20 -4.57
CA LEU A 127 -16.05 -9.29 -4.71
C LEU A 127 -17.48 -8.75 -4.72
N GLN A 128 -17.79 -7.77 -3.87
CA GLN A 128 -19.08 -7.10 -3.86
C GLN A 128 -19.36 -6.40 -5.21
N TYR A 129 -18.39 -5.65 -5.74
CA TYR A 129 -18.52 -4.99 -7.04
C TYR A 129 -18.78 -6.01 -8.17
N LEU A 130 -18.02 -7.11 -8.21
CA LEU A 130 -18.22 -8.17 -9.20
C LEU A 130 -19.60 -8.81 -9.08
N ALA A 131 -20.12 -9.00 -7.86
CA ALA A 131 -21.45 -9.55 -7.64
C ALA A 131 -22.55 -8.63 -8.18
N GLU A 132 -22.35 -7.31 -8.06
CA GLU A 132 -23.26 -6.29 -8.57
C GLU A 132 -23.22 -6.15 -10.10
N GLU A 133 -22.05 -6.28 -10.74
CA GLU A 133 -21.88 -6.16 -12.19
C GLU A 133 -22.15 -7.44 -12.99
N GLU A 134 -21.57 -8.56 -12.56
CA GLU A 134 -21.50 -9.82 -13.33
C GLU A 134 -22.49 -10.87 -12.83
N GLY A 135 -23.06 -10.68 -11.64
CA GLY A 135 -23.93 -11.64 -10.96
C GLY A 135 -23.16 -12.79 -10.30
N ASP A 136 -23.87 -13.63 -9.53
CA ASP A 136 -23.24 -14.62 -8.63
C ASP A 136 -22.61 -15.85 -9.32
N GLU A 137 -22.82 -16.06 -10.62
CA GLU A 137 -22.50 -17.34 -11.29
C GLU A 137 -20.99 -17.58 -11.50
N ASP A 138 -20.17 -16.52 -11.55
CA ASP A 138 -18.72 -16.60 -11.81
C ASP A 138 -17.85 -15.93 -10.72
N LEU A 139 -18.42 -15.67 -9.53
CA LEU A 139 -17.67 -15.03 -8.45
C LEU A 139 -16.58 -15.95 -7.88
N PRO A 140 -15.34 -15.44 -7.69
CA PRO A 140 -14.33 -16.15 -6.92
C PRO A 140 -14.84 -16.46 -5.52
N ASP A 141 -14.46 -17.63 -4.99
CA ASP A 141 -14.76 -17.99 -3.60
C ASP A 141 -14.12 -16.96 -2.65
N PRO A 142 -14.89 -16.30 -1.76
CA PRO A 142 -14.37 -15.25 -0.90
C PRO A 142 -13.24 -15.72 0.03
N ASP A 143 -13.36 -16.94 0.57
CA ASP A 143 -12.34 -17.51 1.44
C ASP A 143 -11.05 -17.80 0.66
N GLU A 144 -11.14 -18.28 -0.58
CA GLU A 144 -10.01 -18.48 -1.47
C GLU A 144 -9.33 -17.16 -1.84
N ALA A 145 -10.10 -16.13 -2.20
CA ALA A 145 -9.58 -14.81 -2.54
C ALA A 145 -8.85 -14.17 -1.34
N LEU A 146 -9.44 -14.24 -0.15
CA LEU A 146 -8.83 -13.78 1.09
C LEU A 146 -7.55 -14.56 1.40
N ALA A 147 -7.58 -15.88 1.28
CA ALA A 147 -6.41 -16.72 1.49
C ALA A 147 -5.29 -16.38 0.50
N ALA A 148 -5.62 -16.11 -0.76
CA ALA A 148 -4.66 -15.73 -1.79
C ALA A 148 -3.95 -14.41 -1.46
N GLU A 149 -4.67 -13.39 -0.98
CA GLU A 149 -4.06 -12.11 -0.56
C GLU A 149 -3.19 -12.29 0.70
N LEU A 150 -3.64 -13.06 1.69
CA LEU A 150 -2.83 -13.33 2.88
C LEU A 150 -1.54 -14.09 2.52
N GLN A 151 -1.61 -15.07 1.63
CA GLN A 151 -0.43 -15.78 1.13
C GLN A 151 0.50 -14.86 0.34
N ARG A 152 -0.07 -13.93 -0.43
CA ARG A 152 0.71 -12.91 -1.11
C ARG A 152 1.48 -12.03 -0.13
N GLN A 153 0.83 -11.48 0.88
CA GLN A 153 1.48 -10.65 1.89
C GLN A 153 2.60 -11.40 2.62
N LEU A 154 2.44 -12.71 2.86
CA LEU A 154 3.51 -13.55 3.42
C LEU A 154 4.70 -13.70 2.45
N ARG A 155 4.46 -13.89 1.14
CA ARG A 155 5.53 -13.92 0.12
C ARG A 155 6.26 -12.59 0.02
N ASP A 156 5.55 -11.48 0.10
CA ASP A 156 6.13 -10.14 0.10
C ASP A 156 7.06 -9.97 1.31
N LEU A 157 6.62 -10.39 2.50
CA LEU A 157 7.45 -10.38 3.70
C LEU A 157 8.67 -11.30 3.61
N ASP A 158 8.55 -12.45 2.93
CA ASP A 158 9.69 -13.33 2.66
C ASP A 158 10.70 -12.71 1.70
N LEU A 159 10.23 -11.98 0.69
CA LEU A 159 11.10 -11.24 -0.22
C LEU A 159 11.83 -10.11 0.53
N ILE A 160 11.10 -9.30 1.30
CA ILE A 160 11.64 -8.19 2.09
C ILE A 160 12.68 -8.68 3.10
N ALA A 161 12.44 -9.82 3.75
CA ALA A 161 13.34 -10.38 4.74
C ALA A 161 14.73 -10.77 4.19
N ARG A 162 14.87 -10.92 2.86
CA ARG A 162 16.19 -11.15 2.23
C ARG A 162 17.10 -9.93 2.31
N TYR A 163 16.53 -8.75 2.55
CA TYR A 163 17.22 -7.46 2.59
C TYR A 163 17.19 -6.81 3.98
N SER A 164 16.81 -7.54 5.03
CA SER A 164 16.62 -6.98 6.39
C SER A 164 17.85 -6.23 6.92
N ALA A 165 19.06 -6.66 6.58
CA ALA A 165 20.28 -6.00 7.03
C ALA A 165 20.43 -4.57 6.46
N GLU A 166 20.08 -4.39 5.19
CA GLU A 166 20.12 -3.09 4.51
C GLU A 166 18.95 -2.21 4.93
N LEU A 167 17.75 -2.79 4.99
CA LEU A 167 16.52 -2.07 5.33
C LEU A 167 16.47 -1.59 6.79
N ARG A 168 17.13 -2.29 7.72
CA ARG A 168 17.17 -1.88 9.13
C ARG A 168 17.66 -0.45 9.35
N HIS A 169 18.48 0.06 8.43
CA HIS A 169 19.07 1.39 8.51
C HIS A 169 18.67 2.30 7.35
N SER A 170 17.67 1.94 6.53
CA SER A 170 17.29 2.73 5.36
C SER A 170 16.84 4.15 5.70
N GLY A 171 16.24 4.36 6.88
CA GLY A 171 15.85 5.68 7.38
C GLY A 171 17.02 6.65 7.65
N LEU A 172 18.26 6.16 7.68
CA LEU A 172 19.48 6.98 7.78
C LEU A 172 20.06 7.35 6.40
N GLY A 173 19.40 6.92 5.32
CA GLY A 173 19.91 6.99 3.96
C GLY A 173 20.71 5.73 3.60
N LEU A 174 20.60 5.32 2.33
CA LEU A 174 21.38 4.24 1.75
C LEU A 174 22.33 4.78 0.68
N ALA A 175 23.39 4.04 0.39
CA ALA A 175 24.22 4.33 -0.77
C ALA A 175 23.37 4.27 -2.05
N VAL A 176 23.67 5.13 -3.03
CA VAL A 176 22.89 5.25 -4.28
C VAL A 176 22.79 3.90 -5.01
N ASP A 177 23.88 3.14 -5.06
CA ASP A 177 23.90 1.81 -5.70
C ASP A 177 23.00 0.81 -4.97
N THR A 178 23.01 0.81 -3.63
CA THR A 178 22.12 -0.03 -2.82
C THR A 178 20.67 0.35 -3.05
N SER A 179 20.33 1.65 -2.96
CA SER A 179 18.97 2.14 -3.18
C SER A 179 18.46 1.78 -4.58
N SER A 180 19.29 1.98 -5.61
CA SER A 180 18.96 1.64 -7.00
C SER A 180 18.71 0.16 -7.20
N ARG A 181 19.53 -0.71 -6.58
CA ARG A 181 19.31 -2.15 -6.60
C ARG A 181 18.01 -2.54 -5.90
N LEU A 182 17.75 -2.01 -4.71
CA LEU A 182 16.53 -2.31 -3.95
C LEU A 182 15.27 -1.82 -4.68
N ARG A 183 15.32 -0.72 -5.45
CA ARG A 183 14.19 -0.32 -6.32
C ARG A 183 13.84 -1.42 -7.32
N VAL A 184 14.82 -2.03 -7.97
CA VAL A 184 14.58 -3.13 -8.93
C VAL A 184 14.11 -4.40 -8.21
N GLU A 185 14.77 -4.75 -7.11
CA GLU A 185 14.56 -6.03 -6.43
C GLU A 185 13.34 -6.06 -5.49
N LEU A 186 12.83 -4.91 -5.06
CA LEU A 186 11.69 -4.79 -4.16
C LEU A 186 10.50 -4.09 -4.78
N ARG A 187 10.66 -2.88 -5.34
CA ARG A 187 9.51 -2.11 -5.82
C ARG A 187 8.77 -2.87 -6.93
N ALA A 188 9.43 -3.20 -8.03
CA ALA A 188 8.80 -3.91 -9.15
C ALA A 188 8.04 -5.21 -8.75
N PRO A 189 8.62 -6.16 -8.00
CA PRO A 189 7.89 -7.37 -7.62
C PRO A 189 6.76 -7.12 -6.62
N LEU A 190 6.93 -6.21 -5.64
CA LEU A 190 5.91 -5.94 -4.63
C LEU A 190 4.72 -5.16 -5.20
N SER A 191 4.94 -4.36 -6.23
CA SER A 191 3.95 -3.55 -6.94
C SER A 191 3.18 -4.31 -8.03
N SER A 192 3.67 -5.48 -8.45
CA SER A 192 3.03 -6.23 -9.52
C SER A 192 1.58 -6.60 -9.16
N GLN A 193 0.64 -6.52 -10.09
CA GLN A 193 -0.67 -7.15 -9.87
C GLN A 193 -0.51 -8.68 -10.00
N PRO A 194 -1.39 -9.49 -9.37
CA PRO A 194 -1.37 -10.91 -9.65
C PRO A 194 -1.56 -11.10 -11.18
N LEU A 195 -0.78 -11.99 -11.78
CA LEU A 195 -1.01 -12.40 -13.16
C LEU A 195 -2.41 -13.02 -13.24
N GLY A 196 -3.36 -12.23 -13.75
CA GLY A 196 -4.67 -12.58 -14.31
C GLY A 196 -5.43 -13.76 -13.71
N VAL A 197 -6.60 -13.47 -13.14
CA VAL A 197 -7.77 -14.27 -13.45
C VAL A 197 -8.35 -13.70 -14.75
N GLY A 198 -8.13 -14.41 -15.86
CA GLY A 198 -8.95 -14.35 -17.09
C GLY A 198 -8.89 -13.11 -17.99
N CYS A 199 -7.94 -13.08 -18.94
CA CYS A 199 -8.34 -12.78 -20.32
C CYS A 199 -8.68 -14.11 -20.97
N GLY A 200 -9.97 -14.44 -21.07
CA GLY A 200 -10.52 -15.60 -21.77
C GLY A 200 -11.74 -15.18 -22.55
#